data_AF-A0A841B1Q8-F1
#
_entry.id   AF-A0A841B1Q8-F1
#
_cell.length_a   1.000
_cell.length_b   1.000
_cell.length_c   1.000
_cell.angle_alpha   90.00
_cell.angle_beta   90.00
_cell.angle_gamma   90.00
#
_symmetry.space_group_name_H-M   'P 1'
#
loop_
_entity.id
_entity.type
_entity.pdbx_description
1 polymer ?
#
loop_
_entity_poly.entity_id
_entity_poly.type
_entity_poly.pdbx_seq_one_letter_code
_entity_poly.pdbx_strand_id
1 'polypeptide(L)'
;MNRSTAAVANAFFLFVGVAGLIIQIVSGVPGFPDIPPGPFILGVTGILVLTLAARFRWILFLGVAAPLFILVGALLEGSFWGRLADVGDFGPFTGTVLLIGGLIGAIASGGVAVSQAFRRMTVS
;
A
#
# COMPACT_ATOMS: atom_id res chain seq x y z
N MET A 1 -24.61 1.33 -1.79
CA MET A 1 -23.80 0.09 -1.91
C MET A 1 -22.95 -0.02 -0.65
N ASN A 2 -23.25 -0.95 0.26
CA ASN A 2 -22.48 -1.10 1.51
C ASN A 2 -21.08 -1.60 1.18
N ARG A 3 -20.06 -0.76 1.39
CA ARG A 3 -18.65 -1.11 1.16
C ARG A 3 -18.18 -2.03 2.30
N SER A 4 -17.35 -3.03 1.99
CA SER A 4 -16.70 -3.85 3.02
C SER A 4 -15.75 -2.96 3.84
N THR A 5 -15.86 -3.00 5.17
CA THR A 5 -14.94 -2.30 6.07
C THR A 5 -13.49 -2.68 5.81
N ALA A 6 -13.23 -3.95 5.47
CA ALA A 6 -11.89 -4.43 5.13
C ALA A 6 -11.35 -3.82 3.82
N ALA A 7 -12.21 -3.63 2.80
CA ALA A 7 -11.82 -2.98 1.56
C ALA A 7 -11.54 -1.48 1.75
N VAL A 8 -12.31 -0.81 2.61
CA VAL A 8 -12.07 0.60 2.98
C VAL A 8 -10.75 0.73 3.74
N ALA A 9 -10.50 -0.16 4.71
CA ALA A 9 -9.23 -0.21 5.43
C ALA A 9 -8.04 -0.49 4.49
N ASN A 10 -8.20 -1.40 3.53
CA ASN A 10 -7.17 -1.67 2.52
C ASN A 10 -6.80 -0.42 1.73
N ALA A 11 -7.79 0.29 1.19
CA ALA A 11 -7.53 1.53 0.48
C ALA A 11 -6.90 2.62 1.37
N PHE A 12 -7.37 2.76 2.62
CA PHE A 12 -6.76 3.68 3.58
C PHE A 12 -5.27 3.42 3.73
N PHE A 13 -4.87 2.16 3.99
CA PHE A 13 -3.46 1.81 4.16
C PHE A 13 -2.65 1.93 2.87
N LEU A 14 -3.25 1.69 1.69
CA LEU A 14 -2.60 2.01 0.41
C LEU A 14 -2.27 3.50 0.31
N PHE A 15 -3.18 4.39 0.72
CA PHE A 15 -2.92 5.83 0.76
C PHE A 15 -1.92 6.26 1.84
N VAL A 16 -1.87 5.56 2.98
CA VAL A 16 -0.79 5.75 3.97
C VAL A 16 0.57 5.41 3.33
N GLY A 17 0.64 4.33 2.55
CA GLY A 17 1.84 3.99 1.77
C GLY A 17 2.21 5.07 0.74
N VAL A 18 1.23 5.64 0.03
CA VAL A 18 1.43 6.78 -0.88
C VAL A 18 2.00 7.99 -0.12
N ALA A 19 1.44 8.33 1.04
CA ALA A 19 1.95 9.43 1.86
C ALA A 19 3.40 9.21 2.28
N GLY A 20 3.75 7.98 2.69
CA GLY A 20 5.13 7.61 3.01
C GLY A 20 6.10 7.77 1.84
N LEU A 21 5.68 7.43 0.62
CA LEU A 21 6.49 7.64 -0.59
C LEU A 21 6.62 9.13 -0.93
N ILE A 22 5.53 9.91 -0.85
CA ILE A 22 5.57 11.36 -1.09
C ILE A 22 6.56 12.02 -0.12
N ILE A 23 6.53 11.67 1.16
CA ILE A 23 7.46 12.19 2.16
C ILE A 23 8.91 11.89 1.78
N GLN A 24 9.23 10.66 1.36
CA GLN A 24 10.59 10.30 0.93
C GLN A 24 11.04 11.09 -0.31
N ILE A 25 10.14 11.30 -1.28
CA ILE A 25 10.42 12.07 -2.49
C ILE A 25 10.75 13.52 -2.15
N VAL A 26 9.89 14.18 -1.38
CA VAL A 26 10.09 15.60 -1.01
C VAL A 26 11.28 15.79 -0.05
N SER A 27 11.67 14.73 0.67
CA SER A 27 12.89 14.75 1.51
C SER A 27 14.18 14.57 0.71
N GLY A 28 14.10 14.37 -0.62
CA GLY A 28 15.27 14.31 -1.48
C GLY A 28 16.08 13.02 -1.34
N VAL A 29 15.44 11.91 -1.00
CA VAL A 29 16.12 10.61 -0.84
C VAL A 29 16.86 10.24 -2.15
N PRO A 30 18.19 10.02 -2.11
CA PRO A 30 18.97 9.68 -3.30
C PRO A 30 18.47 8.40 -3.97
N GLY A 31 18.42 8.40 -5.30
CA GLY A 31 18.00 7.24 -6.10
C GLY A 31 16.49 7.16 -6.38
N PHE A 32 15.68 8.08 -5.86
CA PHE A 32 14.29 8.20 -6.29
C PHE A 32 14.21 8.80 -7.71
N PRO A 33 13.52 8.14 -8.66
CA PRO A 33 13.34 8.69 -10.00
C PRO A 33 12.37 9.89 -9.98
N ASP A 34 12.52 10.80 -10.95
CA ASP A 34 11.73 12.04 -11.06
C ASP A 34 10.22 11.79 -11.07
N ILE A 35 9.80 10.68 -11.70
CA ILE A 35 8.42 10.19 -11.67
C ILE A 35 8.42 8.82 -10.99
N PRO A 36 8.24 8.78 -9.65
CA PRO A 36 8.27 7.54 -8.92
C PRO A 36 7.03 6.71 -9.23
N PRO A 37 7.19 5.45 -9.65
CA PRO A 37 6.05 4.61 -10.01
C PRO A 37 5.21 4.21 -8.79
N GLY A 38 5.83 4.13 -7.60
CA GLY A 38 5.20 3.66 -6.36
C GLY A 38 3.92 4.42 -5.96
N PRO A 39 3.92 5.76 -5.86
CA PRO A 39 2.72 6.55 -5.56
C PRO A 39 1.56 6.28 -6.52
N PHE A 40 1.84 6.15 -7.83
CA PHE A 40 0.82 5.85 -8.82
C PHE A 40 0.27 4.44 -8.67
N ILE A 41 1.16 3.44 -8.49
CA ILE A 41 0.77 2.03 -8.29
C ILE A 41 -0.16 1.92 -7.08
N LEU A 42 0.23 2.45 -5.92
CA LEU A 42 -0.57 2.34 -4.70
C LEU A 42 -1.81 3.23 -4.74
N GLY A 43 -1.69 4.47 -5.23
CA GLY A 43 -2.77 5.44 -5.29
C GLY A 43 -3.90 5.04 -6.25
N VAL A 44 -3.56 4.64 -7.48
CA VAL A 44 -4.54 4.14 -8.45
C VAL A 44 -5.20 2.87 -7.93
N THR A 45 -4.43 1.95 -7.34
CA THR A 45 -4.98 0.73 -6.73
C THR A 45 -5.96 1.07 -5.60
N GLY A 46 -5.63 2.01 -4.72
CA GLY A 46 -6.52 2.46 -3.64
C GLY A 46 -7.83 3.03 -4.18
N ILE A 47 -7.77 3.84 -5.24
CA ILE A 47 -8.95 4.38 -5.92
C ILE A 47 -9.80 3.24 -6.51
N LEU A 48 -9.19 2.29 -7.22
CA LEU A 48 -9.89 1.14 -7.81
C LEU A 48 -10.57 0.29 -6.72
N VAL A 49 -9.89 0.03 -5.60
CA VAL A 49 -10.45 -0.71 -4.47
C VAL A 49 -11.67 0.02 -3.89
N LEU A 50 -11.60 1.33 -3.66
CA LEU A 50 -12.72 2.10 -3.08
C LEU A 50 -13.94 2.21 -3.99
N THR A 51 -13.69 2.32 -5.29
CA THR A 51 -14.72 2.68 -6.27
C THR A 51 -15.33 1.46 -6.95
N LEU A 52 -14.54 0.42 -7.22
CA LEU A 52 -14.94 -0.66 -8.10
C LEU A 52 -14.96 -2.05 -7.44
N ALA A 53 -14.33 -2.27 -6.28
CA ALA A 53 -14.20 -3.61 -5.69
C ALA A 53 -15.53 -4.28 -5.33
N ALA A 54 -16.57 -3.51 -5.02
CA ALA A 54 -17.90 -4.06 -4.73
C ALA A 54 -18.61 -4.60 -5.99
N ARG A 55 -18.30 -4.05 -7.17
CA ARG A 55 -18.80 -4.54 -8.46
C ARG A 55 -17.91 -5.63 -9.04
N PHE A 56 -16.60 -5.44 -8.96
CA PHE A 56 -15.60 -6.31 -9.57
C PHE A 56 -14.67 -6.86 -8.48
N ARG A 57 -15.06 -8.00 -7.89
CA ARG A 57 -14.36 -8.60 -6.72
C ARG A 57 -12.89 -8.92 -6.99
N TRP A 58 -12.50 -9.14 -8.25
CA TRP A 58 -11.10 -9.38 -8.62
C TRP A 58 -10.18 -8.20 -8.29
N ILE A 59 -10.70 -6.97 -8.21
CA ILE A 59 -9.93 -5.77 -7.85
C ILE A 59 -9.37 -5.88 -6.42
N LEU A 60 -10.00 -6.66 -5.54
CA LEU A 60 -9.48 -6.92 -4.20
C LEU A 60 -8.09 -7.60 -4.23
N PHE A 61 -7.79 -8.38 -5.27
CA PHE A 61 -6.45 -8.96 -5.44
C PHE A 61 -5.39 -7.88 -5.73
N LEU A 62 -5.76 -6.81 -6.45
CA LEU A 62 -4.83 -5.68 -6.68
C LEU A 62 -4.45 -5.02 -5.35
N GLY A 63 -5.42 -4.88 -4.44
CA GLY A 63 -5.20 -4.34 -3.10
C GLY A 63 -4.21 -5.14 -2.23
N VAL A 64 -3.86 -6.35 -2.63
CA VAL A 64 -2.84 -7.20 -1.99
C VAL A 64 -1.56 -7.27 -2.84
N ALA A 65 -1.70 -7.47 -4.15
CA ALA A 65 -0.58 -7.64 -5.07
C ALA A 65 0.28 -6.37 -5.20
N ALA A 66 -0.35 -5.20 -5.30
CA ALA A 66 0.36 -3.93 -5.43
C ALA A 66 1.26 -3.62 -4.21
N PRO A 67 0.77 -3.65 -2.95
CA PRO A 67 1.64 -3.42 -1.81
C PRO A 67 2.68 -4.53 -1.59
N LEU A 68 2.38 -5.79 -1.95
CA LEU A 68 3.39 -6.85 -1.94
C LEU A 68 4.53 -6.57 -2.93
N PHE A 69 4.20 -6.15 -4.15
CA PHE A 69 5.20 -5.82 -5.16
C PHE A 69 6.15 -4.72 -4.67
N ILE A 70 5.60 -3.63 -4.10
CA ILE A 70 6.41 -2.54 -3.54
C ILE A 70 7.24 -3.02 -2.34
N LEU A 71 6.66 -3.82 -1.45
CA LEU A 71 7.37 -4.34 -0.28
C LEU A 71 8.55 -5.23 -0.70
N VAL A 72 8.34 -6.16 -1.63
CA VAL A 72 9.39 -7.03 -2.14
C VAL A 72 10.48 -6.21 -2.83
N GLY A 73 10.11 -5.24 -3.67
CA GLY A 73 11.07 -4.32 -4.29
C GLY A 73 11.92 -3.59 -3.26
N ALA A 74 11.30 -3.04 -2.22
CA ALA A 74 12.01 -2.37 -1.13
C ALA A 74 12.93 -3.32 -0.35
N LEU A 75 12.48 -4.55 -0.07
CA LEU A 75 13.29 -5.60 0.59
C LEU A 75 14.54 -5.96 -0.23
N LEU A 76 14.42 -6.05 -1.55
CA LEU A 76 15.54 -6.35 -2.45
C LEU A 76 16.50 -5.17 -2.61
N GLU A 77 15.98 -3.93 -2.59
CA GLU A 77 16.80 -2.71 -2.64
C GLU A 77 17.60 -2.53 -1.33
N GLY A 78 17.00 -2.84 -0.18
CA GLY A 78 17.64 -2.85 1.15
C GLY A 78 17.95 -1.47 1.75
N SER A 79 17.79 -0.37 1.00
CA SER A 79 18.12 0.99 1.44
C SER A 79 17.28 1.50 2.62
N PHE A 80 16.06 0.97 2.79
CA PHE A 80 15.14 1.40 3.85
C PHE A 80 15.65 1.04 5.26
N TRP A 81 16.53 0.04 5.41
CA TRP A 81 17.14 -0.27 6.71
C TRP A 81 17.97 0.88 7.24
N GLY A 82 18.74 1.54 6.36
CA GLY A 82 19.51 2.74 6.72
C GLY A 82 18.60 3.89 7.14
N ARG A 83 17.50 4.10 6.41
CA ARG A 83 16.49 5.14 6.71
C ARG A 83 15.77 4.88 8.04
N LEU A 84 15.57 3.63 8.42
CA LEU A 84 14.98 3.27 9.71
C LEU A 84 15.97 3.41 10.87
N ALA A 85 17.27 3.21 10.62
CA ALA A 85 18.31 3.35 11.64
C ALA A 85 18.66 4.80 11.94
N ASP A 86 18.52 5.70 10.96
CA ASP A 86 18.78 7.13 11.12
C ASP A 86 17.51 7.92 11.47
N VAL A 87 17.15 7.89 12.76
CA VAL A 87 15.99 8.65 13.28
C VAL A 87 16.23 10.17 13.22
N GLY A 88 17.48 10.62 13.08
CA GLY A 88 17.85 12.03 12.96
C GLY A 88 17.44 12.63 11.62
N ASP A 89 17.43 11.82 10.56
CA ASP A 89 16.91 12.19 9.25
C ASP A 89 15.39 11.98 9.19
N PHE A 90 14.66 12.91 9.82
CA PHE A 90 13.24 12.76 10.14
C PHE A 90 12.34 12.47 8.92
N GLY A 91 12.63 13.08 7.77
CA GLY A 91 11.84 12.93 6.55
C GLY A 91 11.90 11.49 6.01
N PRO A 92 13.09 10.99 5.61
CA PRO A 92 13.29 9.62 5.17
C PRO A 92 12.85 8.58 6.21
N PHE A 93 13.13 8.80 7.50
CA PHE A 93 12.65 7.94 8.58
C PHE A 93 11.13 7.83 8.60
N THR A 94 10.44 8.97 8.73
CA THR A 94 8.97 9.01 8.84
C THR A 94 8.30 8.46 7.58
N GLY A 95 8.81 8.84 6.41
CA GLY A 95 8.32 8.33 5.14
C GLY A 95 8.48 6.81 4.99
N THR A 96 9.58 6.26 5.50
CA THR A 96 9.82 4.82 5.51
C THR A 96 8.89 4.08 6.47
N VAL A 97 8.68 4.61 7.69
CA VAL A 97 7.74 4.05 8.67
C VAL A 97 6.32 4.01 8.12
N LEU A 98 5.85 5.14 7.54
CA LEU A 98 4.53 5.22 6.93
C LEU A 98 4.40 4.29 5.72
N LEU A 99 5.43 4.19 4.89
CA LEU A 99 5.44 3.27 3.77
C LEU A 99 5.29 1.83 4.26
N ILE A 100 6.19 1.34 5.11
CA ILE A 100 6.17 -0.06 5.58
C ILE A 100 4.88 -0.37 6.34
N GLY A 101 4.46 0.51 7.25
CA GLY A 101 3.21 0.36 7.98
C GLY A 101 1.99 0.34 7.06
N GLY A 102 1.95 1.22 6.05
CA GLY A 102 0.92 1.25 5.02
C GLY A 102 0.89 -0.03 4.18
N LEU A 103 2.05 -0.54 3.75
CA LEU A 103 2.12 -1.79 2.98
C LEU A 103 1.62 -2.98 3.81
N ILE A 104 2.09 -3.15 5.05
CA ILE A 104 1.66 -4.24 5.94
C ILE A 104 0.15 -4.15 6.22
N GLY A 105 -0.34 -2.95 6.56
CA GLY A 105 -1.76 -2.71 6.81
C GLY A 105 -2.63 -3.00 5.59
N ALA A 106 -2.16 -2.63 4.39
CA ALA A 106 -2.85 -2.91 3.14
C ALA A 106 -2.88 -4.42 2.86
N ILE A 107 -1.76 -5.12 2.96
CA ILE A 107 -1.69 -6.58 2.73
C ILE A 107 -2.64 -7.32 3.69
N ALA A 108 -2.62 -6.99 4.98
CA ALA A 108 -3.45 -7.63 5.99
C ALA A 108 -4.95 -7.40 5.72
N SER A 109 -5.36 -6.14 5.59
CA SER A 109 -6.78 -5.79 5.37
C SER A 109 -7.28 -6.22 3.98
N GLY A 110 -6.42 -6.21 2.97
CA GLY A 110 -6.70 -6.73 1.63
C GLY A 110 -6.91 -8.24 1.63
N GLY A 111 -6.06 -9.00 2.33
CA GLY A 111 -6.22 -10.44 2.51
C GLY A 111 -7.54 -10.80 3.20
N VAL A 112 -7.93 -10.03 4.22
CA VAL A 112 -9.25 -10.16 4.87
C VAL A 112 -10.37 -9.84 3.89
N ALA A 113 -10.27 -8.76 3.11
CA ALA A 113 -11.29 -8.38 2.13
C ALA A 113 -11.49 -9.45 1.06
N VAL A 114 -10.40 -10.02 0.52
CA VAL A 114 -10.44 -11.15 -0.42
C VAL A 114 -11.11 -12.36 0.25
N SER A 115 -10.66 -12.75 1.44
CA SER A 115 -11.22 -13.91 2.15
C SER A 115 -12.72 -13.79 2.38
N GLN A 116 -13.19 -12.61 2.82
CA GLN A 116 -14.61 -12.35 3.04
C GLN A 116 -15.43 -12.37 1.75
N ALA A 117 -14.87 -11.86 0.65
CA ALA A 117 -15.57 -11.81 -0.64
C ALA A 117 -15.79 -13.20 -1.26
N PHE A 118 -14.81 -14.11 -1.09
CA PHE A 118 -14.85 -15.43 -1.72
C PHE A 118 -15.46 -16.53 -0.83
N ARG A 119 -15.39 -16.43 0.50
CA ARG A 119 -16.14 -17.33 1.41
C ARG A 119 -17.66 -17.24 1.22
N ARG A 120 -18.17 -16.10 0.75
CA ARG A 120 -19.60 -15.91 0.45
C ARG A 120 -20.07 -16.63 -0.81
N MET A 121 -19.17 -17.12 -1.66
CA MET A 121 -19.53 -17.83 -2.88
C MET A 121 -19.63 -19.34 -2.70
N THR A 122 -19.02 -19.90 -1.65
CA THR A 122 -19.06 -21.34 -1.35
C THR A 122 -20.29 -21.76 -0.53
N VAL A 123 -21.06 -20.82 0.00
CA VAL A 123 -22.22 -21.06 0.90
C VAL A 123 -23.56 -20.80 0.19
N SER A 124 -23.53 -20.45 -1.09
CA SER A 124 -24.69 -20.12 -1.94
C SER A 124 -24.75 -21.04 -3.13
#